data_AF-A0A2X3HCS4-F1
#
_entry.id   AF-A0A2X3HCS4-F1
#
_cell.length_a   1.000
_cell.length_b   1.000
_cell.length_c   1.000
_cell.angle_alpha   90.00
_cell.angle_beta   90.00
_cell.angle_gamma   90.00
#
_symmetry.space_group_name_H-M   'P 1'
#
loop_
_entity.id
_entity.type
_entity.pdbx_description
1 polymer ?
#
loop_
_entity_poly.entity_id
_entity_poly.type
_entity_poly.pdbx_seq_one_letter_code
_entity_poly.pdbx_strand_id
1 'polypeptide(L)' 'MLVVDDFMKAGGTVNGMKNLLEEFNANLVGIAVLVESEYAEERLVDDYVSLVKIKNVNVKEKQIEVVEGNYFTVS' A
#
# COMPACT_ATOMS: atom_id res chain seq x y z
N MET A 1 -16.74 -2.46 1.50
CA MET A 1 -15.92 -1.43 2.17
C MET A 1 -14.68 -1.18 1.35
N LEU A 2 -14.38 0.08 1.03
CA LEU A 2 -13.12 0.49 0.43
C LEU A 2 -12.22 1.02 1.56
N VAL A 3 -11.02 0.46 1.68
CA VAL A 3 -10.02 0.97 2.62
C VAL A 3 -9.14 1.97 1.89
N VAL A 4 -8.94 3.14 2.49
CA VAL A 4 -8.06 4.19 1.96
C VAL A 4 -7.03 4.55 3.01
N ASP A 5 -5.76 4.55 2.64
CA ASP A 5 -4.64 4.91 3.53
C ASP A 5 -3.69 5.90 2.84
N ASP A 6 -2.89 6.64 3.61
CA ASP A 6 -1.96 7.62 3.06
C ASP A 6 -0.65 6.99 2.56
N PHE A 7 -0.10 6.03 3.32
CA PHE A 7 1.20 5.42 3.02
C PHE A 7 1.24 3.96 3.44
N MET A 8 1.61 3.09 2.50
CA MET A 8 1.77 1.66 2.75
C MET A 8 3.24 1.23 2.64
N LYS A 9 3.79 0.73 3.75
CA LYS A 9 5.09 0.05 3.78
C LYS A 9 4.97 -1.45 3.51
N ALA A 10 4.64 -2.25 4.52
CA ALA A 10 4.45 -3.70 4.38
C ALA A 10 2.97 -4.13 4.29
N GLY A 11 2.03 -3.21 4.50
CA GLY A 11 0.59 -3.51 4.50
C GLY A 11 0.00 -3.91 5.86
N GLY A 12 0.75 -3.76 6.96
CA GLY A 12 0.29 -4.16 8.30
C GLY A 12 -0.99 -3.46 8.78
N THR A 13 -1.09 -2.14 8.61
CA THR A 13 -2.30 -1.37 8.96
C THR A 13 -3.53 -1.86 8.20
N VAL A 14 -3.38 -2.03 6.88
CA VAL A 14 -4.44 -2.52 6.00
C VAL A 14 -4.83 -3.95 6.34
N ASN A 15 -3.88 -4.82 6.66
CA ASN A 15 -4.16 -6.19 7.07
C ASN A 15 -4.92 -6.24 8.41
N GLY A 16 -4.57 -5.38 9.36
CA GLY A 16 -5.33 -5.22 10.60
C GLY A 16 -6.77 -4.75 10.35
N MET A 17 -6.95 -3.78 9.43
CA MET A 17 -8.28 -3.34 9.01
C MET A 17 -9.06 -4.45 8.31
N LYS A 18 -8.42 -5.26 7.46
CA LYS A 18 -9.06 -6.42 6.83
C LYS A 18 -9.57 -7.41 7.88
N ASN A 19 -8.74 -7.80 8.83
CA ASN A 19 -9.13 -8.70 9.92
C ASN A 19 -10.30 -8.14 10.73
N LEU A 20 -10.26 -6.84 11.04
CA LEU A 20 -11.38 -6.17 11.71
C LEU A 20 -12.67 -6.29 10.91
N LEU A 21 -12.64 -6.07 9.59
CA LEU A 21 -13.83 -6.18 8.75
C LEU A 21 -14.39 -7.60 8.66
N GLU A 22 -13.52 -8.60 8.67
CA GLU A 22 -13.93 -10.01 8.73
C GLU A 22 -14.72 -10.31 10.01
N GLU A 23 -14.34 -9.74 11.16
CA GLU A 23 -15.10 -9.89 12.43
C GLU A 23 -16.52 -9.32 12.37
N PHE A 24 -16.77 -8.35 11.48
CA PHE A 24 -18.09 -7.74 11.28
C PHE A 24 -18.86 -8.32 10.09
N ASN A 25 -18.38 -9.42 9.49
CA ASN A 25 -18.89 -9.97 8.23
C ASN A 25 -18.99 -8.90 7.12
N ALA A 26 -18.09 -7.92 7.13
CA ALA A 26 -18.05 -6.85 6.14
C ALA A 26 -17.15 -7.24 4.97
N ASN A 27 -17.66 -7.06 3.75
CA ASN A 27 -16.88 -7.37 2.55
C ASN A 27 -15.91 -6.23 2.21
N LEU A 28 -14.61 -6.52 2.17
CA LEU A 28 -13.59 -5.65 1.60
C LEU A 28 -13.70 -5.69 0.06
N VAL A 29 -13.93 -4.54 -0.57
CA VAL A 29 -14.10 -4.44 -2.04
C VAL A 29 -12.86 -3.86 -2.73
N GLY A 30 -11.88 -3.38 -1.97
CA GLY A 30 -10.64 -2.85 -2.48
C GLY A 30 -9.84 -2.10 -1.43
N ILE A 31 -8.58 -1.85 -1.75
CA ILE A 31 -7.63 -1.07 -0.95
C ILE A 31 -7.00 -0.05 -1.89
N ALA A 32 -7.02 1.23 -1.51
CA ALA A 32 -6.36 2.30 -2.23
C ALA A 32 -5.39 3.02 -1.28
N VAL A 33 -4.15 3.23 -1.72
CA VAL A 33 -3.14 3.94 -0.94
C VAL A 33 -2.56 5.07 -1.77
N LEU A 34 -2.33 6.24 -1.17
CA LEU A 34 -1.75 7.34 -1.93
C LEU A 34 -0.31 7.01 -2.35
N VAL A 35 0.49 6.52 -1.40
CA VAL A 35 1.90 6.18 -1.62
C VAL A 35 2.20 4.77 -1.14
N GLU A 36 2.89 3.98 -1.93
CA GLU A 36 3.46 2.70 -1.53
C GLU A 36 4.99 2.74 -1.47
N SER A 37 5.58 1.85 -0.67
CA SER A 37 7.03 1.65 -0.60
C SER A 37 7.45 0.34 -1.24
N GLU A 38 8.59 0.34 -1.93
CA GLU A 38 9.25 -0.89 -2.40
C GLU A 38 9.86 -1.71 -1.25
N TYR A 39 10.05 -1.09 -0.08
CA TYR A 39 10.74 -1.70 1.07
C TYR A 39 9.81 -2.55 1.92
N ALA A 40 9.52 -3.77 1.47
CA ALA A 40 9.00 -4.84 2.30
C ALA A 40 9.62 -6.18 1.87
N GLU A 41 10.38 -6.83 2.75
CA GLU A 41 10.87 -8.20 2.52
C GLU A 41 9.70 -9.18 2.40
N GLU A 42 8.61 -8.89 3.11
CA GLU A 42 7.38 -9.67 3.10
C GLU A 42 6.20 -8.70 2.95
N ARG A 43 5.44 -8.86 1.87
CA ARG A 43 4.26 -8.06 1.59
C ARG A 43 3.03 -8.76 2.17
N LEU A 44 2.29 -8.06 3.03
CA LEU A 44 1.12 -8.63 3.72
C LEU A 44 -0.19 -8.47 2.90
N VAL A 45 -0.14 -7.68 1.83
CA VAL A 45 -1.30 -7.29 1.02
C VAL A 45 -0.87 -7.12 -0.43
N ASP A 46 -1.46 -7.90 -1.33
CA ASP A 46 -1.14 -7.88 -2.76
C ASP A 46 -2.20 -7.13 -3.61
N ASP A 47 -3.48 -7.23 -3.23
CA ASP A 47 -4.58 -6.60 -3.96
C ASP A 47 -4.88 -5.19 -3.46
N TYR A 48 -4.09 -4.22 -3.93
CA TYR A 48 -4.29 -2.79 -3.66
C TYR A 48 -3.94 -1.94 -4.89
N VAL A 49 -4.48 -0.74 -4.96
CA VAL A 49 -4.06 0.29 -5.92
C VAL A 49 -3.27 1.39 -5.24
N SER A 50 -2.22 1.89 -5.90
CA SER A 50 -1.39 3.00 -5.46
C SER A 50 -1.22 4.04 -6.56
N LEU A 51 -1.15 5.32 -6.18
CA LEU A 51 -0.88 6.41 -7.12
C LEU A 51 0.63 6.67 -7.27
N VAL A 52 1.39 6.48 -6.20
CA VAL A 52 2.81 6.80 -6.15
C VAL A 52 3.58 5.64 -5.51
N LYS A 53 4.74 5.29 -6.05
CA LYS A 53 5.65 4.31 -5.47
C LYS A 53 7.00 4.96 -5.15
N ILE A 54 7.45 4.80 -3.91
CA ILE A 54 8.77 5.20 -3.46
C ILE A 54 9.75 4.04 -3.62
N LYS A 55 10.90 4.33 -4.23
CA LYS A 55 12.03 3.42 -4.45
C LYS A 55 13.34 4.05 -3.98
N ASN A 56 14.38 3.23 -3.86
CA ASN A 56 15.77 3.68 -3.69
C ASN A 56 15.95 4.78 -2.62
N VAL A 57 15.34 4.59 -1.44
CA VAL A 57 15.45 5.50 -0.29
C VAL A 57 16.88 5.47 0.25
N ASN A 58 17.60 6.58 0.06
CA ASN A 58 18.92 6.80 0.62
C ASN A 58 18.83 7.80 1.78
N VAL A 59 18.74 7.27 3.01
CA VAL A 59 18.63 8.07 4.23
C VAL A 59 19.90 8.90 4.49
N LYS A 60 21.09 8.37 4.14
CA LYS A 60 22.37 9.06 4.36
C LYS A 60 22.47 10.32 3.50
N GLU A 61 22.12 10.19 2.21
CA GLU A 61 22.15 11.29 1.24
C GLU A 61 20.86 12.12 1.23
N LYS A 62 19.85 11.75 2.05
CA LYS A 62 18.52 12.38 2.08
C LYS A 62 17.84 12.42 0.71
N GLN A 63 17.96 11.33 -0.05
CA GLN A 63 17.37 11.18 -1.38
C GLN A 63 16.33 10.05 -1.39
N ILE A 64 15.28 10.26 -2.17
CA ILE A 64 14.27 9.24 -2.48
C ILE A 64 13.99 9.27 -3.97
N GLU A 65 13.74 8.11 -4.56
CA GLU A 65 13.23 8.01 -5.92
C GLU A 65 11.71 7.79 -5.86
N VAL A 66 10.98 8.44 -6.76
CA VAL A 66 9.53 8.36 -6.84
C VAL A 66 9.13 8.03 -8.26
N VAL A 67 8.29 7.00 -8.41
CA VAL A 67 7.75 6.55 -9.69
C VAL A 67 6.23 6.40 -9.60
N GLU A 68 5.58 6.19 -10.75
CA GLU A 68 4.14 5.91 -10.81
C GLU A 68 3.79 4.66 -10.01
N GLY A 69 2.69 4.75 -9.27
CA GLY A 69 2.10 3.61 -8.56
C GLY A 69 1.45 2.61 -9.53
N ASN A 70 1.00 1.48 -8.97
CA ASN A 70 0.48 0.38 -9.78
C ASN A 70 -0.86 0.69 -10.48
N TYR A 71 -1.58 1.74 -10.07
CA TYR A 71 -2.81 2.18 -10.73
C TYR A 71 -2.60 2.43 -12.23
N PHE A 72 -1.42 2.96 -12.60
CA PHE A 72 -1.06 3.28 -13.98
C PHE A 72 -0.53 2.08 -14.77
N THR A 73 -0.28 0.95 -14.12
CA THR A 73 0.18 -0.29 -14.76
C THR A 73 -0.95 -1.21 -15.20
N VAL A 74 -2.18 -0.91 -14.77
CA VAL A 74 -3.38 -1.63 -15.18
C VAL A 74 -3.89 -0.99 -16.48
N SER A 75 -3.38 -1.46 -17.62
CA SER A 75 -3.85 -1.12 -18.96
C SER A 75 -4.05 -2.37 -19.80
#